data_AF-A0A6J4PSE2-F1
#
_entry.id   AF-A0A6J4PSE2-F1
#
_cell.length_a   1.000
_cell.length_b   1.000
_cell.length_c   1.000
_cell.angle_alpha   90.00
_cell.angle_beta   90.00
_cell.angle_gamma   90.00
#
_symmetry.space_group_name_H-M   'P 1'
#
loop_
_entity.id
_entity.type
_entity.pdbx_description
1 polymer ?
#
loop_
_entity_poly.entity_id
_entity_poly.type
_entity_poly.pdbx_seq_one_letter_code
_entity_poly.pdbx_strand_id
1 'polypeptide(L)'
;PSRVQGAYISESEVDHVVSACIEASAPAGAETHYVEGVTEPKPGKEEANEPEDDLLPEAASFVIATQQASVSAVQRRFRVGYSRAGRIIDALERKGVVGPYEGSKSRSVVATELELTHIFDDGEGASDQSGTPSGADRQEAAFDPFDPRGENGGPGTAG
;
A
#
# COMPACT_ATOMS: atom_id res chain seq x y z
N PRO A 1 -27.41 22.34 24.66
CA PRO A 1 -28.28 21.32 24.05
C PRO A 1 -28.79 21.80 22.68
N SER A 2 -28.28 21.20 21.59
CA SER A 2 -28.72 21.50 20.22
C SER A 2 -30.02 20.76 19.90
N ARG A 3 -31.08 21.49 19.52
CA ARG A 3 -32.30 20.87 18.98
C ARG A 3 -32.04 20.47 17.54
N VAL A 4 -32.23 19.19 17.25
CA VAL A 4 -32.25 18.66 15.87
C VAL A 4 -33.69 18.76 15.39
N GLN A 5 -33.93 19.52 14.32
CA GLN A 5 -35.22 19.55 13.62
C GLN A 5 -35.07 18.65 12.40
N GLY A 6 -35.85 17.57 12.32
CA GLY A 6 -35.91 16.67 11.18
C GLY A 6 -37.31 16.69 10.57
N ALA A 7 -37.41 16.44 9.26
CA ALA A 7 -38.71 16.22 8.62
C ALA A 7 -39.22 14.84 9.03
N TYR A 8 -40.40 14.79 9.65
CA TYR A 8 -41.13 13.54 9.81
C TYR A 8 -41.79 13.19 8.47
N ILE A 9 -41.50 12.00 7.97
CA ILE A 9 -42.14 11.45 6.78
C ILE A 9 -42.81 10.15 7.22
N SER A 10 -44.11 10.05 6.96
CA SER A 10 -44.89 8.84 7.23
C SER A 10 -44.64 7.77 6.17
N GLU A 11 -44.87 6.51 6.52
CA GLU A 11 -44.75 5.37 5.59
C GLU A 11 -45.62 5.55 4.34
N SER A 12 -46.85 6.06 4.52
CA SER A 12 -47.75 6.38 3.42
C SER A 12 -47.21 7.45 2.46
N GLU A 13 -46.49 8.46 2.97
CA GLU A 13 -45.89 9.49 2.12
C GLU A 13 -44.72 8.93 1.31
N VAL A 14 -43.93 8.02 1.89
CA VAL A 14 -42.88 7.30 1.16
C VAL A 14 -43.50 6.50 0.02
N ASP A 15 -44.54 5.70 0.31
CA ASP A 15 -45.22 4.87 -0.68
C ASP A 15 -45.82 5.68 -1.83
N HIS A 16 -46.44 6.83 -1.51
CA HIS A 16 -46.96 7.75 -2.52
C HIS A 16 -45.87 8.32 -3.42
N VAL A 17 -44.73 8.74 -2.85
CA VAL A 17 -43.60 9.27 -3.63
C VAL A 17 -42.99 8.19 -4.50
N VAL A 18 -42.78 6.99 -3.96
CA VAL A 18 -42.25 5.84 -4.70
C VAL A 18 -43.18 5.47 -5.85
N SER A 19 -44.49 5.40 -5.60
CA SER A 19 -45.48 5.10 -6.63
C SER A 19 -45.49 6.14 -7.74
N ALA A 20 -45.48 7.43 -7.38
CA ALA A 20 -45.40 8.52 -8.36
C ALA A 20 -44.12 8.48 -9.19
N CYS A 21 -42.98 8.12 -8.59
CA CYS A 21 -41.72 7.93 -9.31
C CYS A 21 -41.77 6.74 -10.27
N ILE A 22 -42.37 5.62 -9.87
CA ILE A 22 -42.55 4.44 -10.72
C ILE A 22 -43.44 4.77 -11.92
N GLU A 23 -44.57 5.45 -11.67
CA GLU A 23 -45.50 5.90 -12.72
C GLU A 23 -44.84 6.89 -13.68
N ALA A 24 -44.07 7.85 -13.15
CA ALA A 24 -43.35 8.84 -13.97
C ALA A 24 -42.20 8.19 -14.78
N SER A 25 -41.61 7.10 -14.28
CA SER A 25 -40.48 6.42 -14.92
C SER A 25 -40.92 5.35 -15.94
N ALA A 26 -42.22 5.03 -16.06
CA ALA A 26 -42.70 3.95 -16.90
C ALA A 26 -43.60 4.44 -18.05
N PRO A 27 -43.10 4.51 -19.31
CA PRO A 27 -43.85 3.87 -20.38
C PRO A 27 -43.84 2.36 -20.09
N ALA A 28 -45.01 1.72 -20.07
CA ALA A 28 -45.15 0.29 -19.83
C ALA A 28 -44.12 -0.52 -20.66
N GLY A 29 -43.16 -1.16 -19.99
CA GLY A 29 -42.16 -2.03 -20.61
C GLY A 29 -40.72 -1.51 -20.68
N ALA A 30 -40.35 -0.44 -19.96
CA ALA A 30 -38.95 -0.05 -19.85
C ALA A 30 -38.17 -1.06 -18.98
N GLU A 31 -37.30 -1.85 -19.60
CA GLU A 31 -36.31 -2.67 -18.89
C GLU A 31 -35.42 -1.77 -18.03
N THR A 32 -35.31 -2.08 -16.74
CA THR A 32 -34.38 -1.41 -15.84
C THR A 32 -32.96 -1.69 -16.31
N HIS A 33 -32.36 -0.72 -17.00
CA HIS A 33 -30.99 -0.84 -17.48
C HIS A 33 -30.03 -0.62 -16.31
N TYR A 34 -29.75 -1.68 -15.55
CA TYR A 34 -28.68 -1.68 -14.57
C TYR A 34 -27.36 -1.53 -15.31
N VAL A 35 -26.57 -0.53 -14.95
CA VAL A 35 -25.19 -0.43 -15.45
C VAL A 35 -24.38 -1.50 -14.73
N GLU A 36 -24.16 -2.62 -15.43
CA GLU A 36 -23.32 -3.72 -14.96
C GLU A 36 -21.91 -3.16 -14.69
N GLY A 37 -21.50 -3.21 -13.42
CA GLY A 37 -20.27 -2.55 -12.92
C GLY A 37 -20.49 -1.58 -11.74
N VAL A 38 -21.73 -1.31 -11.33
CA VAL A 38 -22.04 -0.59 -10.08
C VAL A 38 -22.15 -1.54 -8.88
N THR A 39 -22.52 -2.80 -9.12
CA THR A 39 -22.74 -3.82 -8.09
C THR A 39 -21.56 -4.77 -7.90
N GLU A 40 -20.63 -4.81 -8.84
CA GLU A 40 -19.43 -5.64 -8.74
C GLU A 40 -18.30 -4.85 -8.07
N PRO A 41 -17.56 -5.44 -7.12
CA PRO A 41 -16.32 -4.84 -6.63
C PRO A 41 -15.40 -4.71 -7.84
N LYS A 42 -15.17 -3.47 -8.29
CA LYS A 42 -14.31 -3.17 -9.43
C LYS A 42 -12.95 -3.84 -9.16
N PRO A 43 -12.46 -4.75 -10.03
CA PRO A 43 -11.09 -5.25 -9.88
C PRO A 43 -10.18 -4.03 -9.86
N GLY A 44 -9.34 -3.94 -8.83
CA GLY A 44 -8.50 -2.78 -8.58
C GLY A 44 -7.84 -2.36 -9.88
N LYS A 45 -8.16 -1.15 -10.36
CA LYS A 45 -7.34 -0.54 -11.40
C LYS A 45 -5.95 -0.47 -10.80
N GLU A 46 -5.00 -1.16 -11.40
CA GLU A 46 -3.59 -0.88 -11.22
C GLU A 46 -3.37 0.54 -11.75
N GLU A 47 -3.63 1.53 -10.90
CA GLU A 47 -3.30 2.91 -11.16
C GLU A 47 -1.78 3.01 -11.07
N ALA A 48 -1.16 2.95 -12.25
CA ALA A 48 0.25 3.12 -12.44
C ALA A 48 0.73 4.42 -11.74
N ASN A 49 1.54 4.24 -10.69
CA ASN A 49 2.43 5.24 -10.10
C ASN A 49 1.83 6.64 -9.91
N GLU A 50 0.72 6.75 -9.16
CA GLU A 50 0.37 8.03 -8.55
C GLU A 50 1.42 8.34 -7.46
N PRO A 51 2.00 9.57 -7.41
CA PRO A 51 2.99 9.91 -6.39
C PRO A 51 2.41 9.70 -5.00
N GLU A 52 3.15 8.97 -4.16
CA GLU A 52 2.75 8.70 -2.78
C GLU A 52 2.66 10.01 -1.98
N ASP A 53 1.66 10.09 -1.10
CA ASP A 53 1.47 11.26 -0.25
C ASP A 53 2.56 11.31 0.83
N ASP A 54 3.16 12.48 1.06
CA ASP A 54 4.20 12.66 2.08
C ASP A 54 3.75 12.20 3.48
N LEU A 55 2.44 12.26 3.77
CA LEU A 55 1.86 11.88 5.07
C LEU A 55 1.57 10.38 5.20
N LEU A 56 1.83 9.59 4.17
CA LEU A 56 1.49 8.17 4.13
C LEU A 56 2.16 7.38 5.27
N PRO A 57 3.47 7.55 5.57
CA PRO A 57 4.12 6.84 6.66
C PRO A 57 3.53 7.19 8.03
N GLU A 58 3.34 8.48 8.33
CA GLU A 58 2.76 8.86 9.63
C GLU A 58 1.30 8.44 9.76
N ALA A 59 0.54 8.46 8.65
CA ALA A 59 -0.83 7.97 8.63
C ALA A 59 -0.90 6.46 8.88
N ALA A 60 0.04 5.68 8.36
CA ALA A 60 0.15 4.25 8.64
C ALA A 60 0.33 4.00 10.14
N SER A 61 1.31 4.66 10.77
CA SER A 61 1.57 4.51 12.21
C SER A 61 0.37 4.93 13.05
N PHE A 62 -0.31 6.02 12.66
CA PHE A 62 -1.52 6.45 13.35
C PHE A 62 -2.66 5.43 13.26
N VAL A 63 -2.88 4.86 12.06
CA VAL A 63 -3.96 3.90 11.84
C VAL A 63 -3.72 2.61 12.63
N ILE A 64 -2.49 2.11 12.69
CA ILE A 64 -2.12 0.95 13.52
C ILE A 64 -2.30 1.26 15.00
N ALA A 65 -1.79 2.41 15.47
CA ALA A 65 -1.88 2.78 16.88
C ALA A 65 -3.32 2.97 17.37
N THR A 66 -4.21 3.49 16.53
CA THR A 66 -5.60 3.79 16.89
C THR A 66 -6.59 2.70 16.48
N GLN A 67 -6.19 1.77 15.62
CA GLN A 67 -7.06 0.79 14.98
C GLN A 67 -8.27 1.42 14.26
N GLN A 68 -8.10 2.64 13.74
CA GLN A 68 -9.14 3.43 13.08
C GLN A 68 -8.76 3.80 11.64
N ALA A 69 -8.96 2.87 10.71
CA ALA A 69 -8.78 3.13 9.28
C ALA A 69 -10.04 3.74 8.64
N SER A 70 -10.33 5.01 8.96
CA SER A 70 -11.40 5.77 8.29
C SER A 70 -10.90 7.11 7.77
N VAL A 71 -11.46 7.56 6.64
CA VAL A 71 -11.14 8.86 6.03
C VAL A 71 -11.30 10.00 7.04
N SER A 72 -12.38 9.98 7.82
CA SER A 72 -12.66 11.00 8.84
C SER A 72 -11.62 11.05 9.99
N ALA A 73 -11.01 9.92 10.33
CA ALA A 73 -9.95 9.87 11.35
C ALA A 73 -8.67 10.54 10.84
N VAL A 74 -8.26 10.20 9.61
CA VAL A 74 -7.10 10.79 8.93
C VAL A 74 -7.29 12.30 8.71
N GLN A 75 -8.47 12.73 8.25
CA GLN A 75 -8.79 14.16 8.07
C GLN A 75 -8.56 14.98 9.33
N ARG A 76 -9.05 14.50 10.48
CA ARG A 76 -8.94 15.22 11.76
C ARG A 76 -7.52 15.21 12.29
N ARG A 77 -6.81 14.09 12.17
CA ARG A 77 -5.46 13.93 12.71
C ARG A 77 -4.44 14.77 11.95
N PHE A 78 -4.49 14.76 10.62
CA PHE A 78 -3.50 15.38 9.74
C PHE A 78 -3.98 16.70 9.11
N ARG A 79 -5.22 17.13 9.42
CA ARG A 79 -5.83 18.37 8.92
C ARG A 79 -5.84 18.47 7.38
N VAL A 80 -6.14 17.34 6.72
CA VAL A 80 -6.21 17.24 5.26
C VAL A 80 -7.66 17.22 4.75
N GLY A 81 -7.84 17.60 3.48
CA GLY A 81 -9.14 17.52 2.81
C GLY A 81 -9.62 16.07 2.61
N TYR A 82 -10.93 15.88 2.38
CA TYR A 82 -11.55 14.56 2.23
C TYR A 82 -10.92 13.72 1.12
N SER A 83 -10.74 14.31 -0.07
CA SER A 83 -10.17 13.60 -1.22
C SER A 83 -8.73 13.12 -0.97
N ARG A 84 -7.91 13.94 -0.29
CA ARG A 84 -6.54 13.58 0.07
C ARG A 84 -6.51 12.46 1.11
N ALA A 85 -7.35 12.56 2.15
CA ALA A 85 -7.49 11.49 3.13
C ALA A 85 -8.00 10.17 2.53
N GLY A 86 -8.89 10.23 1.53
CA GLY A 86 -9.33 9.06 0.76
C GLY A 86 -8.14 8.37 0.08
N ARG A 87 -7.36 9.12 -0.70
CA ARG A 87 -6.16 8.61 -1.37
C ARG A 87 -5.14 8.00 -0.41
N ILE A 88 -4.95 8.60 0.77
CA ILE A 88 -4.08 8.05 1.82
C ILE A 88 -4.60 6.68 2.28
N ILE A 89 -5.90 6.56 2.58
CA ILE A 89 -6.51 5.28 2.99
C ILE A 89 -6.41 4.22 1.89
N ASP A 90 -6.62 4.59 0.63
CA ASP A 90 -6.50 3.68 -0.51
C ASP A 90 -5.04 3.24 -0.73
N ALA A 91 -4.07 4.15 -0.50
CA ALA A 91 -2.66 3.80 -0.53
C ALA A 91 -2.25 2.85 0.61
N LEU A 92 -2.82 3.02 1.80
CA LEU A 92 -2.62 2.11 2.92
C LEU A 92 -3.22 0.71 2.65
N GLU A 93 -4.32 0.62 1.90
CA GLU A 93 -4.85 -0.66 1.43
C GLU A 93 -3.91 -1.32 0.43
N ARG A 94 -3.40 -0.57 -0.56
CA ARG A 94 -2.43 -1.09 -1.54
C ARG A 94 -1.14 -1.60 -0.89
N LYS A 95 -0.69 -0.98 0.19
CA LYS A 95 0.48 -1.43 0.97
C LYS A 95 0.17 -2.55 1.97
N GLY A 96 -1.07 -3.03 2.05
CA GLY A 96 -1.46 -4.09 2.98
C GLY A 96 -1.55 -3.67 4.44
N VAL A 97 -1.53 -2.36 4.74
CA VAL A 97 -1.70 -1.85 6.12
C VAL A 97 -3.16 -1.96 6.55
N VAL A 98 -4.07 -1.73 5.61
CA VAL A 98 -5.52 -1.70 5.82
C VAL A 98 -6.20 -2.74 4.92
N GLY A 99 -7.23 -3.40 5.44
CA GLY A 99 -8.03 -4.39 4.73
C GLY A 99 -8.98 -3.78 3.69
N PRO A 100 -9.72 -4.64 2.96
CA PRO A 100 -10.61 -4.21 1.90
C PRO A 100 -11.76 -3.33 2.41
N TYR A 101 -12.38 -2.60 1.50
CA TYR A 101 -13.55 -1.78 1.80
C TYR A 101 -14.76 -2.61 2.27
N GLU A 102 -15.20 -2.41 3.51
CA GLU A 102 -16.37 -3.06 4.13
C GLU A 102 -17.64 -2.18 4.11
N GLY A 103 -17.90 -1.47 3.01
CA GLY A 103 -19.09 -0.62 2.90
C GLY A 103 -19.03 0.61 3.81
N SER A 104 -20.08 0.86 4.61
CA SER A 104 -20.18 2.07 5.43
C SER A 104 -19.32 2.07 6.71
N LYS A 105 -18.63 0.98 7.01
CA LYS A 105 -17.80 0.83 8.20
C LYS A 105 -16.34 1.19 7.93
N SER A 106 -15.64 1.55 9.00
CA SER A 106 -14.18 1.71 9.00
C SER A 106 -13.52 0.42 8.52
N ARG A 107 -12.45 0.54 7.73
CA ARG A 107 -11.70 -0.63 7.25
C ARG A 107 -10.98 -1.31 8.43
N SER A 108 -10.79 -2.62 8.34
CA SER A 108 -9.99 -3.37 9.30
C SER A 108 -8.50 -3.05 9.13
N VAL A 109 -7.75 -3.00 10.21
CA VAL A 109 -6.29 -2.84 10.16
C VAL A 109 -5.67 -4.22 10.21
N VAL A 110 -4.81 -4.52 9.25
CA VAL A 110 -4.25 -5.87 9.05
C VAL A 110 -2.78 -5.91 9.46
N ALA A 111 -2.04 -4.83 9.27
CA ALA A 111 -0.63 -4.75 9.63
C ALA A 111 -0.40 -4.42 11.11
N THR A 112 0.70 -4.93 11.63
CA THR A 112 1.24 -4.64 12.96
C THR A 112 2.40 -3.65 12.90
N GLU A 113 2.73 -3.00 14.03
CA GLU A 113 3.80 -2.01 14.12
C GLU A 113 5.16 -2.54 13.63
N LEU A 114 5.43 -3.83 13.85
CA LEU A 114 6.66 -4.50 13.40
C LEU A 114 6.73 -4.62 11.86
N GLU A 115 5.60 -4.84 11.20
CA GLU A 115 5.52 -4.99 9.74
C GLU A 115 5.61 -3.63 9.02
N LEU A 116 5.17 -2.55 9.67
CA LEU A 116 5.22 -1.21 9.11
C LEU A 116 6.65 -0.77 8.77
N THR A 117 7.63 -1.12 9.62
CA THR A 117 9.04 -0.79 9.36
C THR A 117 9.47 -1.39 8.02
N HIS A 118 9.20 -2.67 7.76
CA HIS A 118 9.58 -3.30 6.50
C HIS A 118 8.82 -2.76 5.27
N ILE A 119 7.59 -2.27 5.42
CA ILE A 119 6.77 -1.73 4.32
C ILE A 119 7.27 -0.36 3.81
N PHE A 120 7.94 0.41 4.69
CA PHE A 120 8.40 1.77 4.38
C PHE A 120 9.93 1.92 4.36
N ASP A 121 10.68 0.92 4.82
CA ASP A 121 12.15 0.95 4.97
C ASP A 121 12.93 0.25 3.83
N ASP A 122 12.27 -0.11 2.72
CA ASP A 122 12.91 -0.66 1.50
C ASP A 122 13.84 0.36 0.76
N GLY A 123 14.28 1.42 1.44
CA GLY A 123 15.04 2.54 0.88
C GLY A 123 16.41 2.84 1.51
N GLU A 124 16.76 2.32 2.70
CA GLU A 124 18.05 2.61 3.35
C GLU A 124 18.75 1.36 3.88
N GLY A 125 19.38 0.60 2.98
CA GLY A 125 20.21 -0.56 3.34
C GLY A 125 21.42 -0.81 2.43
N ALA A 126 21.82 0.18 1.63
CA ALA A 126 23.01 0.10 0.79
C ALA A 126 23.91 1.34 0.94
N SER A 127 24.32 1.65 2.17
CA SER A 127 25.49 2.47 2.43
C SER A 127 26.50 1.68 3.26
N ASP A 128 27.43 1.07 2.53
CA ASP A 128 28.87 1.01 2.82
C ASP A 128 29.30 0.89 4.29
N GLN A 129 29.75 -0.31 4.72
CA GLN A 129 31.05 -0.55 5.37
C GLN A 129 31.41 -2.07 5.35
N SER A 130 32.40 -2.47 4.54
CA SER A 130 33.37 -3.49 4.96
C SER A 130 34.72 -3.28 4.28
N GLY A 131 35.35 -2.16 4.62
CA GLY A 131 36.80 -2.17 4.74
C GLY A 131 37.18 -3.03 5.95
N THR A 132 37.72 -4.23 5.70
CA THR A 132 38.44 -4.98 6.73
C THR A 132 39.92 -4.98 6.39
N PRO A 133 40.79 -4.37 7.22
CA PRO A 133 42.23 -4.60 7.15
C PRO A 133 42.53 -5.94 7.82
N SER A 134 42.78 -7.00 7.03
CA SER A 134 43.27 -8.27 7.58
C SER A 134 44.79 -8.34 7.38
N GLY A 135 45.50 -7.78 8.35
CA GLY A 135 46.89 -8.11 8.60
C GLY A 135 46.99 -8.95 9.86
N ALA A 136 47.24 -10.25 9.71
CA ALA A 136 48.09 -11.06 10.59
C ALA A 136 47.96 -12.54 10.21
N ASP A 137 48.84 -13.02 9.33
CA ASP A 137 49.54 -14.27 9.60
C ASP A 137 50.96 -14.16 9.06
N ARG A 138 51.90 -14.05 10.01
CA ARG A 138 53.33 -14.17 9.77
C ARG A 138 53.63 -15.65 9.61
N GLN A 139 54.25 -16.02 8.49
CA GLN A 139 55.29 -17.04 8.56
C GLN A 139 56.40 -16.75 7.57
N GLU A 140 57.59 -16.59 8.14
CA GLU A 140 58.86 -16.48 7.46
C GLU A 140 59.16 -17.76 6.66
N ALA A 141 59.56 -17.61 5.40
CA ALA A 141 60.39 -18.59 4.73
C ALA A 141 61.27 -17.86 3.71
N ALA A 142 62.56 -18.17 3.78
CA ALA A 142 63.67 -17.42 3.23
C ALA A 142 63.64 -17.29 1.70
N PHE A 143 64.04 -16.10 1.25
CA PHE A 143 64.50 -15.83 -0.09
C PHE A 143 65.91 -16.45 -0.23
N ASP A 144 66.04 -17.57 -0.94
CA ASP A 144 67.36 -18.16 -1.25
C ASP A 144 67.70 -17.85 -2.73
N PRO A 145 68.70 -16.98 -3.00
CA PRO A 145 68.94 -16.44 -4.33
C PRO A 145 69.87 -17.28 -5.22
N PHE A 146 70.07 -18.59 -4.95
CA PHE A 146 71.00 -19.41 -5.75
C PHE A 146 70.63 -20.90 -5.80
N ASP A 147 69.81 -21.33 -6.77
CA ASP A 147 69.97 -22.66 -7.41
C ASP A 147 69.64 -22.60 -8.92
N PRO A 148 70.61 -22.88 -9.81
CA PRO A 148 70.51 -22.68 -11.26
C PRO A 148 70.31 -24.00 -12.02
N ARG A 149 69.10 -24.27 -12.55
CA ARG A 149 68.85 -25.17 -13.71
C ARG A 149 67.54 -24.69 -14.37
N GLY A 150 67.47 -24.25 -15.62
CA GLY A 150 68.13 -24.77 -16.80
C GLY A 150 67.26 -25.86 -17.43
N GLU A 151 66.83 -25.63 -18.68
CA GLU A 151 66.18 -26.56 -19.64
C GLU A 151 64.64 -26.51 -19.69
N ASN A 152 64.02 -25.83 -20.68
CA ASN A 152 63.78 -26.22 -22.09
C ASN A 152 63.03 -27.54 -22.30
N GLY A 153 61.83 -27.45 -22.91
CA GLY A 153 61.18 -28.60 -23.56
C GLY A 153 59.68 -28.40 -23.85
N GLY A 154 59.32 -28.04 -25.08
CA GLY A 154 58.01 -28.40 -25.67
C GLY A 154 57.98 -29.90 -26.04
N PRO A 155 57.16 -30.38 -27.00
CA PRO A 155 56.02 -29.80 -27.70
C PRO A 155 54.71 -30.63 -27.52
N GLY A 156 53.63 -30.19 -28.15
CA GLY A 156 52.28 -30.75 -27.99
C GLY A 156 51.98 -32.05 -28.74
N THR A 157 50.70 -32.43 -28.70
CA THR A 157 50.06 -33.35 -29.65
C THR A 157 48.58 -33.04 -29.71
N ALA A 158 48.09 -32.95 -30.95
CA ALA A 158 46.69 -32.87 -31.35
C ALA A 158 45.96 -34.20 -31.10
N GLY A 159 44.64 -34.08 -30.94
CA GLY A 159 43.64 -35.15 -31.02
C GLY A 159 42.28 -34.51 -31.17
#